data_AF-A0A1C5AZ88-F1
#
_entry.id   AF-A0A1C5AZ88-F1
#
_cell.length_a   1.000
_cell.length_b   1.000
_cell.length_c   1.000
_cell.angle_alpha   90.00
_cell.angle_beta   90.00
_cell.angle_gamma   90.00
#
_symmetry.space_group_name_H-M   'P 1'
#
loop_
_entity.id
_entity.type
_entity.pdbx_description
1 polymer ?
#
loop_
_entity_poly.entity_id
_entity_poly.type
_entity_poly.pdbx_seq_one_letter_code
_entity_poly.pdbx_strand_id
1 'polypeptide(L)'
;FGDAVTTLHGLGVTSFVEVGPDATLTALAADIPAERPVHLMAALRRDQPDTMALVTALARLHVTGTPVDWAAWFTHTGGQPRTVDLPTYAFHRRWYWPEPASAAGGTPRAGDDVDERFWAAVEREDLTGLGAELAAEQSLSDLLPKLARWRRAGQQQSTVDSWRYRVEWRPAPTVPSAGLTGTWLVLVPPAQADHPLAEGLAEQGAEVLTVGLDPAGTSRDDAAGRLRAALPRPGEVAGVLSLLSLPGEADGEAGVAESLAVMQALNDCGVGGRVWWVTRGAVSVGRSDAPADPVAAAVWGVGRVAALEEPRRWGGLVDLPEVVDARVVRRVCQ
;
A
#
# COMPACT_ATOMS: atom_id res chain seq x y z
N PHE A 1 10.93 0.50 46.55
CA PHE A 1 10.82 0.80 45.10
C PHE A 1 9.54 0.18 44.55
N GLY A 2 9.37 -1.15 44.60
CA GLY A 2 8.17 -1.84 44.13
C GLY A 2 6.87 -1.22 44.64
N ASP A 3 6.74 -1.08 45.97
CA ASP A 3 5.55 -0.47 46.59
C ASP A 3 5.23 0.94 46.08
N ALA A 4 6.26 1.73 45.76
CA ALA A 4 6.08 3.08 45.23
C ALA A 4 5.55 3.06 43.79
N VAL A 5 6.07 2.16 42.95
CA VAL A 5 5.56 1.96 41.57
C VAL A 5 4.13 1.43 41.59
N THR A 6 3.83 0.44 42.45
CA THR A 6 2.46 -0.07 42.63
C THR A 6 1.50 1.02 43.10
N THR A 7 1.94 1.88 44.03
CA THR A 7 1.15 3.04 44.46
C THR A 7 0.89 4.01 43.31
N LEU A 8 1.91 4.30 42.49
CA LEU A 8 1.78 5.18 41.32
C LEU A 8 0.86 4.58 40.24
N HIS A 9 0.89 3.27 40.02
CA HIS A 9 -0.09 2.57 39.18
C HIS A 9 -1.51 2.78 39.71
N GLY A 10 -1.73 2.64 41.03
CA GLY A 10 -3.02 2.88 41.68
C GLY A 10 -3.51 4.34 41.55
N LEU A 11 -2.59 5.29 41.42
CA LEU A 11 -2.88 6.70 41.14
C LEU A 11 -3.07 7.01 39.65
N GLY A 12 -2.98 6.00 38.77
CA GLY A 12 -3.18 6.15 37.33
C GLY A 12 -1.97 6.70 36.57
N VAL A 13 -0.78 6.69 37.16
CA VAL A 13 0.45 7.10 36.46
C VAL A 13 0.84 6.02 35.44
N THR A 14 0.98 6.43 34.18
CA THR A 14 1.29 5.52 33.07
C THR A 14 2.66 5.74 32.44
N SER A 15 3.40 6.79 32.83
CA SER A 15 4.71 7.13 32.26
C SER A 15 5.74 7.27 33.37
N PHE A 16 6.83 6.53 33.26
CA PHE A 16 7.93 6.51 34.21
C PHE A 16 9.25 6.78 33.48
N VAL A 17 10.06 7.67 34.07
CA VAL A 17 11.36 8.05 33.53
C VAL A 17 12.43 7.82 34.58
N GLU A 18 13.41 7.00 34.25
CA GLU A 18 14.61 6.83 35.06
C GLU A 18 15.70 7.80 34.60
N VAL A 19 16.24 8.55 35.55
CA VAL A 19 17.40 9.42 35.34
C VAL A 19 18.61 8.75 35.97
N GLY A 20 19.39 8.03 35.15
CA GLY A 20 20.57 7.30 35.59
C GLY A 20 21.22 6.49 34.48
N PRO A 21 22.51 6.13 34.59
CA PRO A 21 23.30 5.59 33.48
C PRO A 21 22.97 4.13 33.10
N ASP A 22 22.36 3.36 34.01
CA ASP A 22 22.29 1.90 33.91
C ASP A 22 20.87 1.33 33.70
N ALA A 23 19.85 2.18 33.56
CA ALA A 23 18.45 1.77 33.31
C ALA A 23 17.92 0.68 34.26
N THR A 24 18.44 0.61 35.49
CA THR A 24 18.18 -0.48 36.42
C THR A 24 16.78 -0.40 36.98
N LEU A 25 16.32 0.81 37.32
CA LEU A 25 14.95 1.01 37.85
C LEU A 25 13.90 0.74 36.78
N THR A 26 14.22 1.01 35.51
CA THR A 26 13.39 0.74 34.33
C THR A 26 13.16 -0.76 34.19
N ALA A 27 14.22 -1.56 34.32
CA ALA A 27 14.12 -3.03 34.30
C ALA A 27 13.30 -3.55 35.50
N LEU A 28 13.60 -3.06 36.71
CA LEU A 28 12.87 -3.46 37.92
C LEU A 28 11.39 -3.06 37.89
N ALA A 29 11.04 -1.95 37.24
CA ALA A 29 9.66 -1.51 37.08
C ALA A 29 8.89 -2.35 36.07
N ALA A 30 9.57 -2.93 35.06
CA ALA A 30 8.94 -3.80 34.06
C ALA A 30 8.42 -5.11 34.67
N ASP A 31 9.05 -5.58 35.76
CA ASP A 31 8.65 -6.79 36.48
C ASP A 31 7.45 -6.56 37.43
N ILE A 32 6.98 -5.31 37.58
CA ILE A 32 5.86 -4.97 38.45
C ILE A 32 4.57 -4.98 37.61
N PRO A 33 3.59 -5.86 37.92
CA PRO A 33 2.34 -5.92 37.17
C PRO A 33 1.58 -4.58 37.18
N ALA A 34 1.05 -4.21 36.01
CA ALA A 34 0.17 -3.07 35.83
C ALA A 34 -1.16 -3.53 35.19
N GLU A 35 -2.27 -3.00 35.68
CA GLU A 35 -3.61 -3.28 35.10
C GLU A 35 -3.82 -2.58 33.75
N ARG A 36 -2.96 -1.62 33.41
CA ARG A 36 -3.00 -0.82 32.18
C ARG A 36 -1.61 -0.76 31.55
N PRO A 37 -1.50 -0.51 30.23
CA PRO A 37 -0.21 -0.28 29.60
C PRO A 37 0.53 0.89 30.25
N VAL A 38 1.81 0.68 30.58
CA VAL A 38 2.71 1.70 31.11
C VAL A 38 3.92 1.87 30.20
N HIS A 39 4.48 3.08 30.20
CA HIS A 39 5.64 3.48 29.43
C HIS A 39 6.82 3.68 30.37
N LEU A 40 7.86 2.87 30.18
CA LEU A 40 9.07 2.89 30.98
C LEU A 40 10.23 3.37 30.11
N MET A 41 10.89 4.46 30.51
CA MET A 41 11.94 5.10 29.73
C MET A 41 13.19 5.33 30.59
N ALA A 42 14.35 4.92 30.08
CA ALA A 42 15.63 5.32 30.64
C ALA A 42 16.16 6.54 29.89
N ALA A 43 16.52 7.59 30.62
CA ALA A 43 17.06 8.83 30.04
C ALA A 43 18.52 8.68 29.59
N LEU A 44 19.27 7.72 30.16
CA LEU A 44 20.67 7.45 29.84
C LEU A 44 20.91 5.92 29.77
N ARG A 45 21.90 5.52 28.97
CA ARG A 45 22.41 4.15 28.89
C ARG A 45 23.91 4.17 28.66
N ARG A 46 24.66 3.39 29.42
CA ARG A 46 26.13 3.29 29.37
C ARG A 46 26.70 3.06 27.97
N ASP A 47 26.01 2.29 27.14
CA ASP A 47 26.47 1.92 25.79
C ASP A 47 25.96 2.86 24.68
N GLN A 48 25.45 4.04 25.03
CA GLN A 48 24.91 5.02 24.08
C GLN A 48 25.43 6.44 24.38
N PRO A 49 25.66 7.28 23.36
CA PRO A 49 25.97 8.68 23.57
C PRO A 49 24.84 9.39 24.36
N ASP A 50 25.19 10.10 25.43
CA ASP A 50 24.24 10.73 26.37
C ASP A 50 23.16 11.57 25.68
N THR A 51 23.55 12.43 24.74
CA THR A 51 22.61 13.28 23.98
C THR A 51 21.62 12.45 23.19
N MET A 52 22.08 11.37 22.55
CA MET A 52 21.21 10.49 21.75
C MET A 52 20.24 9.73 22.65
N ALA A 53 20.71 9.21 23.79
CA ALA A 53 19.87 8.51 24.76
C ALA A 53 18.78 9.44 25.33
N LEU A 54 19.16 10.66 25.71
CA LEU A 54 18.24 11.64 26.29
C LEU A 54 17.20 12.12 25.27
N VAL A 55 17.63 12.50 24.06
CA VAL A 55 16.70 12.95 23.00
C VAL A 55 15.75 11.81 22.60
N THR A 56 16.23 10.57 22.56
CA THR A 56 15.38 9.40 22.29
C THR A 56 14.34 9.19 23.38
N ALA A 57 14.72 9.33 24.66
CA ALA A 57 13.78 9.22 25.78
C ALA A 57 12.69 10.30 25.73
N LEU A 58 13.08 11.56 25.46
CA LEU A 58 12.15 12.67 25.28
C LEU A 58 11.23 12.48 24.07
N ALA A 59 11.74 11.97 22.95
CA ALA A 59 10.95 11.65 21.76
C ALA A 59 9.90 10.57 22.07
N ARG A 60 10.29 9.52 22.79
CA ARG A 60 9.35 8.46 23.20
C ARG A 60 8.26 8.99 24.14
N LEU A 61 8.62 9.82 25.11
CA LEU A 61 7.65 10.48 26.00
C LEU A 61 6.65 11.35 25.21
N HIS A 62 7.14 12.07 24.20
CA HIS A 62 6.30 12.89 23.33
C HIS A 62 5.28 12.05 22.55
N VAL A 63 5.72 10.95 21.94
CA VAL A 63 4.86 10.05 21.16
C VAL A 63 3.84 9.32 22.04
N THR A 64 4.17 9.06 23.31
CA THR A 64 3.22 8.47 24.28
C THR A 64 2.28 9.50 24.92
N GLY A 65 2.29 10.75 24.45
CA GLY A 65 1.33 11.78 24.83
C GLY A 65 1.78 12.70 25.96
N THR A 66 3.03 12.59 26.43
CA THR A 66 3.59 13.55 27.39
C THR A 66 4.03 14.81 26.66
N PRO A 67 3.54 16.01 27.02
CA PRO A 67 3.98 17.24 26.36
C PRO A 67 5.47 17.48 26.61
N VAL A 68 6.23 17.68 25.55
CA VAL A 68 7.65 18.03 25.58
C VAL A 68 7.83 19.32 24.80
N ASP A 69 8.47 20.31 25.42
CA ASP A 69 8.72 21.60 24.79
C ASP A 69 9.96 21.54 23.88
N TRP A 70 9.75 21.05 22.66
CA TRP A 70 10.80 21.01 21.63
C TRP A 70 11.23 22.41 21.19
N ALA A 71 10.35 23.42 21.30
CA ALA A 71 10.71 24.79 20.95
C ALA A 71 11.76 25.31 21.92
N ALA A 72 11.59 25.11 23.23
CA ALA A 72 12.60 25.46 24.23
C ALA A 72 13.93 24.72 23.98
N TRP A 73 13.88 23.43 23.61
CA TRP A 73 15.09 22.66 23.29
C TRP A 73 15.86 23.23 22.09
N PHE A 74 15.19 23.50 20.97
CA PHE A 74 15.91 23.97 19.77
C PHE A 74 16.31 25.45 19.82
N THR A 75 15.63 26.26 20.62
CA THR A 75 15.90 27.70 20.73
C THR A 75 16.84 28.07 21.88
N HIS A 76 17.26 27.12 22.72
CA HIS A 76 18.09 27.40 23.90
C HIS A 76 19.44 28.07 23.57
N THR A 77 19.96 27.89 22.35
CA THR A 77 21.21 28.49 21.85
C THR A 77 20.99 29.76 21.01
N GLY A 78 19.75 30.27 20.95
CA GLY A 78 19.39 31.43 20.11
C GLY A 78 19.26 31.12 18.62
N GLY A 79 19.36 29.85 18.21
CA GLY A 79 19.12 29.40 16.85
C GLY A 79 17.64 29.20 16.55
N GLN A 80 17.24 29.41 15.29
CA GLN A 80 15.96 28.90 14.79
C GLN A 80 16.17 27.51 14.17
N PRO A 81 15.48 26.46 14.64
CA PRO A 81 15.57 25.16 14.01
C PRO A 81 15.06 25.23 12.57
N ARG A 82 15.80 24.60 11.65
CA ARG A 82 15.29 24.36 10.31
C ARG A 82 14.17 23.34 10.41
N THR A 83 12.93 23.79 10.27
CA THR A 83 11.79 22.90 10.10
C THR A 83 11.85 22.30 8.71
N VAL A 84 11.80 20.98 8.62
CA VAL A 84 11.49 20.29 7.38
C VAL A 84 10.01 19.95 7.43
N ASP A 85 9.29 20.20 6.33
CA ASP A 85 7.95 19.65 6.21
C ASP A 85 8.07 18.14 6.31
N LEU A 86 7.45 17.54 7.32
CA LEU A 86 7.22 16.11 7.31
C LEU A 86 6.38 15.84 6.05
N PRO A 87 6.65 14.74 5.31
CA PRO A 87 5.81 14.39 4.17
C PRO A 87 4.36 14.42 4.63
N THR A 88 3.59 15.39 4.13
CA THR A 88 2.16 15.49 4.41
C THR A 88 1.53 14.37 3.63
N TYR A 89 1.58 13.15 4.17
CA TYR A 89 0.76 12.08 3.66
C TYR A 89 -0.68 12.61 3.72
N ALA A 90 -1.28 12.84 2.55
CA ALA A 90 -2.58 13.50 2.40
C ALA A 90 -3.72 12.77 3.14
N PHE A 91 -3.41 11.58 3.68
CA PHE A 91 -4.30 10.68 4.39
C PHE A 91 -3.99 10.57 5.89
N HIS A 92 -3.12 11.43 6.45
CA HIS A 92 -2.84 11.41 7.88
C HIS A 92 -4.14 11.63 8.68
N ARG A 93 -4.56 10.60 9.44
CA ARG A 93 -5.81 10.49 10.21
C ARG A 93 -7.12 10.35 9.41
N ARG A 94 -7.08 10.07 8.11
CA ARG A 94 -8.28 9.67 7.36
C ARG A 94 -8.14 8.23 6.87
N TRP A 95 -9.08 7.40 7.28
CA TRP A 95 -9.27 6.08 6.71
C TRP A 95 -9.75 6.29 5.28
N TYR A 96 -8.90 5.92 4.33
CA TYR A 96 -9.24 5.96 2.90
C TYR A 96 -9.14 4.55 2.34
N TRP A 97 -9.99 3.66 2.86
CA TRP A 97 -10.34 2.49 2.08
C TRP A 97 -11.09 2.99 0.84
N PRO A 98 -10.93 2.38 -0.34
CA PRO A 98 -11.86 2.60 -1.44
C PRO A 98 -13.26 2.27 -0.90
N GLU A 99 -14.04 3.29 -0.57
CA GLU A 99 -15.43 3.08 -0.22
C GLU A 99 -16.11 2.61 -1.51
N PRO A 100 -16.67 1.40 -1.54
CA PRO A 100 -17.37 0.94 -2.71
C PRO A 100 -18.45 1.97 -3.01
N ALA A 101 -18.49 2.48 -4.25
CA ALA A 101 -19.60 3.31 -4.70
C ALA A 101 -20.88 2.58 -4.27
N SER A 102 -21.69 3.21 -3.42
CA SER A 102 -22.87 2.56 -2.88
C SER A 102 -23.71 2.11 -4.07
N ALA A 103 -23.72 0.81 -4.35
CA ALA A 103 -24.63 0.26 -5.32
C ALA A 103 -26.02 0.64 -4.81
N ALA A 104 -26.74 1.46 -5.60
CA ALA A 104 -28.12 1.79 -5.34
C ALA A 104 -28.93 0.49 -5.48
N GLY A 105 -29.02 -0.25 -4.39
CA GLY A 105 -29.62 -1.57 -4.29
C GLY A 105 -29.18 -2.15 -2.95
N GLY A 106 -30.09 -2.20 -1.99
CA GLY A 106 -29.82 -2.54 -0.60
C GLY A 106 -28.92 -3.78 -0.49
N THR A 107 -27.68 -3.56 -0.09
CA THR A 107 -26.81 -4.65 0.33
C THR A 107 -27.41 -5.21 1.63
N PRO A 108 -27.68 -6.52 1.71
CA PRO A 108 -28.18 -7.11 2.95
C PRO A 108 -27.19 -6.79 4.07
N ARG A 109 -27.68 -6.35 5.23
CA ARG A 109 -26.82 -6.17 6.40
C ARG A 109 -26.28 -7.55 6.78
N ALA A 110 -25.09 -7.61 7.37
CA ALA A 110 -24.46 -8.86 7.85
C ALA A 110 -25.32 -9.68 8.87
N GLY A 111 -26.52 -9.21 9.24
CA GLY A 111 -27.51 -9.96 10.02
C GLY A 111 -28.68 -10.53 9.20
N ASP A 112 -28.99 -9.97 8.03
CA ASP A 112 -30.21 -10.32 7.27
C ASP A 112 -30.09 -11.72 6.66
N ASP A 113 -28.92 -12.08 6.13
CA ASP A 113 -28.62 -13.40 5.56
C ASP A 113 -28.62 -14.52 6.63
N VAL A 114 -28.23 -14.19 7.87
CA VAL A 114 -28.27 -15.13 9.00
C VAL A 114 -29.70 -15.38 9.45
N ASP A 115 -30.52 -14.34 9.53
CA ASP A 115 -31.94 -14.46 9.90
C ASP A 115 -32.74 -15.16 8.79
N GLU A 116 -32.44 -14.93 7.51
CA GLU A 116 -33.09 -15.60 6.39
C GLU A 116 -32.75 -17.10 6.35
N ARG A 117 -31.47 -17.46 6.56
CA ARG A 117 -31.05 -18.88 6.69
C ARG A 117 -31.69 -19.57 7.89
N PHE A 118 -31.87 -18.87 9.01
CA PHE A 118 -32.57 -19.39 10.18
C PHE A 118 -34.02 -19.74 9.86
N TRP A 119 -34.79 -18.79 9.33
CA TRP A 119 -36.20 -19.01 9.02
C TRP A 119 -36.39 -20.08 7.95
N ALA A 120 -35.52 -20.12 6.94
CA ALA A 120 -35.56 -21.16 5.91
C ALA A 120 -35.21 -22.57 6.45
N ALA A 121 -34.44 -22.68 7.56
CA ALA A 121 -34.20 -23.95 8.24
C ALA A 121 -35.39 -24.36 9.12
N VAL A 122 -36.02 -23.40 9.80
CA VAL A 122 -37.23 -23.62 10.59
C VAL A 122 -38.40 -24.09 9.71
N GLU A 123 -38.63 -23.43 8.57
CA GLU A 123 -39.69 -23.80 7.61
C GLU A 123 -39.49 -25.20 6.99
N ARG A 124 -38.24 -25.64 6.85
CA ARG A 124 -37.90 -26.97 6.29
C ARG A 124 -37.77 -28.06 7.36
N GLU A 125 -37.99 -27.72 8.64
CA GLU A 125 -37.76 -28.61 9.78
C GLU A 125 -36.34 -29.21 9.79
N ASP A 126 -35.34 -28.46 9.30
CA ASP A 126 -33.97 -28.91 9.14
C ASP A 126 -33.15 -28.70 10.42
N LEU A 127 -33.25 -29.68 11.32
CA LEU A 127 -32.49 -29.72 12.58
C LEU A 127 -30.96 -29.81 12.34
N THR A 128 -30.52 -30.38 11.22
CA THR A 128 -29.10 -30.42 10.85
C THR A 128 -28.56 -29.05 10.45
N GLY A 129 -29.34 -28.24 9.73
CA GLY A 129 -29.01 -26.87 9.31
C GLY A 129 -28.95 -25.86 10.46
N LEU A 130 -29.73 -26.07 11.53
CA LEU A 130 -29.67 -25.29 12.78
C LEU A 130 -28.48 -25.67 13.69
N GLY A 131 -27.68 -26.66 13.28
CA GLY A 131 -26.47 -27.13 13.96
C GLY A 131 -26.71 -28.36 14.84
N ALA A 132 -25.75 -29.30 14.83
CA ALA A 132 -25.82 -30.62 15.49
C ALA A 132 -25.99 -30.59 17.04
N GLU A 133 -26.06 -29.41 17.66
CA GLU A 133 -26.21 -29.25 19.10
C GLU A 133 -27.67 -29.16 19.58
N LEU A 134 -28.63 -29.11 18.64
CA LEU A 134 -30.07 -29.07 18.92
C LEU A 134 -30.65 -30.48 18.81
N ALA A 135 -30.95 -31.09 19.96
CA ALA A 135 -31.60 -32.40 20.01
C ALA A 135 -33.12 -32.23 20.18
N ALA A 136 -33.90 -33.09 19.52
CA ALA A 136 -35.36 -32.97 19.38
C ALA A 136 -36.17 -33.09 20.69
N GLU A 137 -35.56 -33.54 21.81
CA GLU A 137 -36.26 -33.81 23.07
C GLU A 137 -36.01 -32.78 24.20
N GLN A 138 -35.36 -31.65 23.91
CA GLN A 138 -35.03 -30.64 24.93
C GLN A 138 -36.13 -29.61 25.13
N SER A 139 -36.25 -29.08 26.35
CA SER A 139 -37.22 -28.02 26.66
C SER A 139 -36.83 -26.72 25.92
N LEU A 140 -37.82 -25.87 25.60
CA LEU A 140 -37.58 -24.59 24.94
C LEU A 140 -36.58 -23.70 25.72
N SER A 141 -36.61 -23.76 27.06
CA SER A 141 -35.66 -23.07 27.93
C SER A 141 -34.22 -23.55 27.76
N ASP A 142 -34.00 -24.82 27.42
CA ASP A 142 -32.67 -25.40 27.18
C ASP A 142 -32.16 -25.10 25.75
N LEU A 143 -33.07 -24.86 24.80
CA LEU A 143 -32.76 -24.57 23.40
C LEU A 143 -32.42 -23.09 23.15
N LEU A 144 -33.05 -22.16 23.86
CA LEU A 144 -32.86 -20.71 23.68
C LEU A 144 -31.37 -20.27 23.78
N PRO A 145 -30.57 -20.70 24.78
CA PRO A 145 -29.16 -20.34 24.85
C PRO A 145 -28.34 -20.88 23.66
N LYS A 146 -28.69 -22.07 23.15
CA LYS A 146 -28.03 -22.69 21.99
C LYS A 146 -28.34 -21.94 20.71
N LEU A 147 -29.61 -21.58 20.48
CA LEU A 147 -30.04 -20.75 19.36
C LEU A 147 -29.41 -19.35 19.41
N ALA A 148 -29.31 -18.74 20.59
CA ALA A 148 -28.63 -17.47 20.77
C ALA A 148 -27.11 -17.56 20.50
N ARG A 149 -26.47 -18.70 20.79
CA ARG A 149 -25.07 -18.95 20.45
C ARG A 149 -24.91 -19.16 18.94
N TRP A 150 -25.77 -19.96 18.32
CA TRP A 150 -25.79 -20.18 16.88
C TRP A 150 -25.98 -18.86 16.12
N ARG A 151 -26.94 -18.02 16.52
CA ARG A 151 -27.19 -16.71 15.88
C ARG A 151 -25.99 -15.78 16.03
N ARG A 152 -25.36 -15.72 17.21
CA ARG A 152 -24.13 -14.94 17.42
C ARG A 152 -22.97 -15.44 16.56
N ALA A 153 -22.77 -16.76 16.47
CA ALA A 153 -21.75 -17.36 15.62
C ALA A 153 -22.01 -17.09 14.13
N GLY A 154 -23.26 -17.19 13.69
CA GLY A 154 -23.68 -16.85 12.32
C GLY A 154 -23.44 -15.37 11.98
N GLN A 155 -23.79 -14.46 12.89
CA GLN A 155 -23.54 -13.02 12.73
C GLN A 155 -22.04 -12.70 12.68
N GLN A 156 -21.22 -13.35 13.52
CA GLN A 156 -19.77 -13.22 13.47
C GLN A 156 -19.21 -13.73 12.14
N GLN A 157 -19.67 -14.89 11.67
CA GLN A 157 -19.22 -15.46 10.40
C GLN A 157 -19.63 -14.60 9.21
N SER A 158 -20.88 -14.10 9.16
CA SER A 158 -21.35 -13.20 8.10
C SER A 158 -20.58 -11.87 8.10
N THR A 159 -20.26 -11.34 9.29
CA THR A 159 -19.40 -10.16 9.42
C THR A 159 -18.01 -10.43 8.83
N VAL A 160 -17.38 -11.55 9.18
CA VAL A 160 -16.08 -11.97 8.63
C VAL A 160 -16.16 -12.17 7.12
N ASP A 161 -17.21 -12.82 6.62
CA ASP A 161 -17.38 -13.06 5.19
C ASP A 161 -17.58 -11.75 4.42
N SER A 162 -18.24 -10.75 5.01
CA SER A 162 -18.37 -9.41 4.43
C SER A 162 -17.05 -8.65 4.30
N TRP A 163 -16.00 -9.07 5.03
CA TRP A 163 -14.66 -8.47 4.93
C TRP A 163 -13.78 -9.15 3.88
N ARG A 164 -14.24 -10.25 3.27
CA ARG A 164 -13.46 -11.04 2.32
C ARG A 164 -13.65 -10.50 0.91
N TYR A 165 -12.55 -10.11 0.29
CA TYR A 165 -12.50 -9.65 -1.09
C TYR A 165 -11.49 -10.48 -1.88
N ARG A 166 -11.69 -10.55 -3.19
CA ARG A 166 -10.71 -11.07 -4.14
C ARG A 166 -10.62 -10.16 -5.36
N VAL A 167 -9.45 -10.14 -5.98
CA VAL A 167 -9.25 -9.44 -7.25
C VAL A 167 -9.73 -10.34 -8.38
N GLU A 168 -10.54 -9.78 -9.28
CA GLU A 168 -11.00 -10.44 -10.50
C GLU A 168 -10.71 -9.54 -11.70
N TRP A 169 -10.27 -10.16 -12.79
CA TRP A 169 -10.10 -9.49 -14.07
C TRP A 169 -11.34 -9.71 -14.94
N ARG A 170 -11.89 -8.62 -15.48
CA ARG A 170 -13.08 -8.67 -16.33
C ARG A 170 -12.73 -8.17 -17.73
N PRO A 171 -13.23 -8.81 -18.80
CA PRO A 171 -13.06 -8.31 -20.15
C PRO A 171 -13.60 -6.87 -20.26
N ALA A 172 -12.75 -5.95 -20.73
CA ALA A 172 -13.14 -4.57 -21.00
C ALA A 172 -13.83 -4.48 -22.37
N PRO A 173 -14.86 -3.61 -22.52
CA PRO A 173 -15.45 -3.35 -23.83
C PRO A 173 -14.45 -2.68 -24.76
N THR A 174 -14.54 -2.98 -26.05
CA THR A 174 -13.68 -2.33 -27.07
C THR A 174 -14.08 -0.87 -27.21
N VAL A 175 -13.14 0.05 -27.00
CA VAL A 175 -13.35 1.49 -27.18
C VAL A 175 -12.80 1.89 -28.57
N PRO A 176 -13.53 2.71 -29.36
CA PRO A 176 -12.98 3.25 -30.61
C PRO A 176 -11.74 4.10 -30.32
N SER A 177 -10.61 3.80 -30.96
CA SER A 177 -9.40 4.60 -30.84
C SER A 177 -9.52 5.89 -31.65
N ALA A 178 -9.13 7.02 -31.05
CA ALA A 178 -9.09 8.32 -31.71
C ALA A 178 -7.74 8.62 -32.39
N GLY A 179 -6.82 7.63 -32.44
CA GLY A 179 -5.44 7.84 -32.86
C GLY A 179 -4.63 8.59 -31.80
N LEU A 180 -3.32 8.34 -31.79
CA LEU A 180 -2.38 9.05 -30.93
C LEU A 180 -1.89 10.32 -31.61
N THR A 181 -1.55 11.32 -30.81
CA THR A 181 -1.01 12.59 -31.30
C THR A 181 0.16 13.04 -30.44
N GLY A 182 1.00 13.90 -31.01
CA GLY A 182 2.16 14.48 -30.34
C GLY A 182 3.30 13.47 -30.11
N THR A 183 4.32 13.93 -29.41
CA THR A 183 5.50 13.13 -29.11
C THR A 183 5.24 12.16 -27.96
N TRP A 184 5.60 10.88 -28.14
CA TRP A 184 5.52 9.85 -27.11
C TRP A 184 6.92 9.37 -26.74
N LEU A 185 7.21 9.40 -25.45
CA LEU A 185 8.48 8.93 -24.91
C LEU A 185 8.38 7.44 -24.61
N VAL A 186 9.25 6.61 -25.18
CA VAL A 186 9.30 5.18 -24.88
C VAL A 186 10.59 4.87 -24.13
N LEU A 187 10.46 4.49 -22.85
CA LEU A 187 11.59 4.11 -22.00
C LEU A 187 11.82 2.62 -22.14
N VAL A 188 13.01 2.22 -22.58
CA VAL A 188 13.32 0.83 -22.90
C VAL A 188 14.69 0.41 -22.36
N PRO A 189 14.86 -0.87 -21.97
CA PRO A 189 16.20 -1.43 -21.83
C PRO A 189 16.95 -1.33 -23.16
N PRO A 190 18.26 -1.03 -23.18
CA PRO A 190 19.03 -0.93 -24.42
C PRO A 190 18.94 -2.20 -25.30
N ALA A 191 18.87 -3.38 -24.67
CA ALA A 191 18.71 -4.67 -25.35
C ALA A 191 17.34 -4.84 -26.04
N GLN A 192 16.36 -4.00 -25.72
CA GLN A 192 14.99 -4.03 -26.26
C GLN A 192 14.64 -2.72 -26.98
N ALA A 193 15.64 -2.03 -27.56
CA ALA A 193 15.44 -0.75 -28.24
C ALA A 193 14.39 -0.81 -29.36
N ASP A 194 14.31 -1.94 -30.06
CA ASP A 194 13.40 -2.16 -31.19
C ASP A 194 12.11 -2.91 -30.77
N HIS A 195 11.65 -2.74 -29.53
CA HIS A 195 10.44 -3.39 -29.06
C HIS A 195 9.21 -3.01 -29.93
N PRO A 196 8.37 -3.97 -30.37
CA PRO A 196 7.32 -3.73 -31.37
C PRO A 196 6.22 -2.73 -30.94
N LEU A 197 6.14 -2.42 -29.65
CA LEU A 197 5.24 -1.37 -29.15
C LEU A 197 5.66 0.04 -29.59
N ALA A 198 6.96 0.29 -29.81
CA ALA A 198 7.42 1.59 -30.32
C ALA A 198 6.89 1.82 -31.75
N GLU A 199 7.04 0.83 -32.63
CA GLU A 199 6.48 0.89 -34.00
C GLU A 199 4.95 0.96 -33.96
N GLY A 200 4.30 0.16 -33.10
CA GLY A 200 2.85 0.19 -32.95
C GLY A 200 2.28 1.56 -32.55
N LEU A 201 2.95 2.30 -31.65
CA LEU A 201 2.56 3.67 -31.30
C LEU A 201 2.70 4.62 -32.50
N ALA A 202 3.78 4.49 -33.27
CA ALA A 202 4.03 5.29 -34.46
C ALA A 202 2.96 5.04 -35.55
N GLU A 203 2.56 3.78 -35.75
CA GLU A 203 1.46 3.41 -36.64
C GLU A 203 0.10 4.02 -36.22
N GLN A 204 -0.08 4.31 -34.93
CA GLN A 204 -1.27 5.01 -34.41
C GLN A 204 -1.15 6.53 -34.47
N GLY A 205 -0.06 7.09 -35.01
CA GLY A 205 0.12 8.53 -35.24
C GLY A 205 0.97 9.26 -34.22
N ALA A 206 1.60 8.55 -33.26
CA ALA A 206 2.54 9.15 -32.32
C ALA A 206 3.90 9.45 -32.98
N GLU A 207 4.53 10.56 -32.61
CA GLU A 207 5.96 10.77 -32.88
C GLU A 207 6.78 10.13 -31.77
N VAL A 208 7.40 8.98 -32.03
CA VAL A 208 8.04 8.17 -30.99
C VAL A 208 9.48 8.58 -30.76
N LEU A 209 9.81 8.91 -29.50
CA LEU A 209 11.16 9.16 -29.02
C LEU A 209 11.56 8.06 -28.04
N THR A 210 12.47 7.18 -28.46
CA THR A 210 12.97 6.08 -27.62
C THR A 210 14.16 6.54 -26.77
N VAL A 211 14.13 6.24 -25.46
CA VAL A 211 15.21 6.52 -24.53
C VAL A 211 15.64 5.22 -23.84
N GLY A 212 16.89 4.83 -24.11
CA GLY A 212 17.53 3.69 -23.47
C GLY A 212 17.94 3.99 -22.03
N LEU A 213 17.43 3.21 -21.08
CA LEU A 213 17.79 3.27 -19.66
C LEU A 213 18.14 1.86 -19.18
N ASP A 214 19.23 1.73 -18.41
CA ASP A 214 19.61 0.45 -17.84
C ASP A 214 18.59 0.05 -16.76
N PRO A 215 17.83 -1.04 -16.93
CA PRO A 215 16.85 -1.45 -15.93
C PRO A 215 17.49 -1.84 -14.59
N ALA A 216 18.77 -2.21 -14.57
CA ALA A 216 19.48 -2.58 -13.34
C ALA A 216 20.37 -1.42 -12.87
N GLY A 217 20.06 -0.85 -11.71
CA GLY A 217 20.94 0.14 -11.07
C GLY A 217 20.89 1.55 -11.67
N THR A 218 19.91 1.88 -12.52
CA THR A 218 19.67 3.28 -12.91
C THR A 218 19.25 4.10 -11.70
N SER A 219 20.08 5.10 -11.36
CA SER A 219 19.72 6.09 -10.34
C SER A 219 18.78 7.17 -10.91
N ARG A 220 18.13 7.91 -10.00
CA ARG A 220 17.30 9.07 -10.36
C ARG A 220 18.08 10.11 -11.17
N ASP A 221 19.33 10.37 -10.80
CA ASP A 221 20.16 11.36 -11.46
C ASP A 221 20.61 10.90 -12.85
N ASP A 222 20.93 9.60 -12.99
CA ASP A 222 21.29 9.01 -14.29
C ASP A 222 20.10 9.03 -15.25
N ALA A 223 18.92 8.61 -14.77
CA ALA A 223 17.68 8.69 -15.54
C ALA A 223 17.37 10.14 -15.96
N ALA A 224 17.47 11.10 -15.04
CA ALA A 224 17.20 12.50 -15.33
C ALA A 224 18.22 13.07 -16.34
N GLY A 225 19.49 12.68 -16.25
CA GLY A 225 20.52 13.05 -17.22
C GLY A 225 20.19 12.55 -18.63
N ARG A 226 19.82 11.27 -18.76
CA ARG A 226 19.40 10.66 -20.04
C ARG A 226 18.15 11.31 -20.62
N LEU A 227 17.14 11.56 -19.79
CA LEU A 227 15.91 12.25 -20.19
C LEU A 227 16.19 13.67 -20.71
N ARG A 228 17.02 14.45 -20.00
CA ARG A 228 17.39 15.81 -20.45
C ARG A 228 18.19 15.80 -21.74
N ALA A 229 19.04 14.80 -21.96
CA ALA A 229 19.81 14.67 -23.19
C ALA A 229 18.94 14.29 -24.39
N ALA A 230 17.91 13.48 -24.17
CA ALA A 230 17.00 13.03 -25.22
C ALA A 230 15.91 14.05 -25.57
N LEU A 231 15.40 14.79 -24.57
CA LEU A 231 14.32 15.74 -24.78
C LEU A 231 14.84 17.04 -25.42
N PRO A 232 14.37 17.42 -26.62
CA PRO A 232 14.83 18.64 -27.28
C PRO A 232 14.39 19.92 -26.53
N ARG A 233 13.25 19.86 -25.82
CA ARG A 233 12.78 20.90 -24.89
C ARG A 233 12.02 20.26 -23.71
N PRO A 234 12.09 20.81 -22.49
CA PRO A 234 11.26 20.36 -21.37
C PRO A 234 9.77 20.63 -21.66
N GLY A 235 8.90 19.64 -21.41
CA GLY A 235 7.47 19.88 -21.20
C GLY A 235 6.49 19.62 -22.35
N GLU A 236 6.87 18.98 -23.45
CA GLU A 236 5.92 18.75 -24.57
C GLU A 236 5.89 17.28 -25.05
N VAL A 237 5.67 16.36 -24.11
CA VAL A 237 5.40 14.95 -24.41
C VAL A 237 3.92 14.68 -24.15
N ALA A 238 3.23 14.03 -25.10
CA ALA A 238 1.82 13.68 -25.00
C ALA A 238 1.60 12.46 -24.09
N GLY A 239 2.55 11.53 -24.04
CA GLY A 239 2.52 10.35 -23.18
C GLY A 239 3.88 9.68 -23.03
N VAL A 240 4.03 8.92 -21.95
CA VAL A 240 5.23 8.11 -21.68
C VAL A 240 4.82 6.65 -21.60
N LEU A 241 5.53 5.77 -22.30
CA LEU A 241 5.40 4.32 -22.19
C LEU A 241 6.69 3.75 -21.60
N SER A 242 6.63 3.16 -20.42
CA SER A 242 7.78 2.52 -19.77
C SER A 242 7.75 1.01 -19.96
N LEU A 243 8.76 0.49 -20.64
CA LEU A 243 9.01 -0.94 -20.88
C LEU A 243 10.12 -1.50 -19.98
N LEU A 244 10.63 -0.71 -19.03
CA LEU A 244 11.78 -1.08 -18.19
C LEU A 244 11.50 -2.26 -17.25
N SER A 245 10.22 -2.53 -16.96
CA SER A 245 9.77 -3.65 -16.12
C SER A 245 9.38 -4.88 -16.95
N LEU A 246 9.85 -4.96 -18.19
CA LEU A 246 9.82 -6.20 -18.97
C LEU A 246 11.09 -7.01 -18.67
N PRO A 247 10.97 -8.35 -18.55
CA PRO A 247 12.14 -9.20 -18.36
C PRO A 247 13.07 -9.13 -19.58
N GLY A 248 14.37 -8.99 -19.34
CA GLY A 248 15.43 -9.07 -20.35
C GLY A 248 16.19 -10.39 -20.29
N GLU A 249 16.82 -10.79 -21.41
CA GLU A 249 17.62 -12.03 -21.49
C GLU A 249 18.99 -11.93 -20.77
N ALA A 250 19.52 -10.71 -20.58
CA ALA A 250 20.88 -10.47 -20.06
C ALA A 250 20.97 -9.39 -18.97
N ASP A 251 20.13 -8.36 -19.06
CA ASP A 251 20.04 -7.25 -18.10
C ASP A 251 18.73 -7.42 -17.33
N GLY A 252 18.79 -7.54 -16.00
CA GLY A 252 17.62 -7.79 -15.15
C GLY A 252 16.49 -6.77 -15.37
N GLU A 253 15.28 -7.06 -14.91
CA GLU A 253 14.16 -6.12 -15.00
C GLU A 253 14.25 -4.98 -13.97
N ALA A 254 13.68 -3.82 -14.29
CA ALA A 254 13.61 -2.71 -13.34
C ALA A 254 12.69 -3.09 -12.17
N GLY A 255 13.30 -3.31 -11.02
CA GLY A 255 12.63 -3.56 -9.77
C GLY A 255 11.94 -2.30 -9.24
N VAL A 256 11.48 -2.38 -7.98
CA VAL A 256 10.75 -1.27 -7.33
C VAL A 256 11.59 0.01 -7.22
N ALA A 257 12.89 -0.11 -6.95
CA ALA A 257 13.76 1.05 -6.71
C ALA A 257 14.03 1.83 -7.99
N GLU A 258 14.39 1.15 -9.07
CA GLU A 258 14.66 1.72 -10.39
C GLU A 258 13.38 2.30 -10.98
N SER A 259 12.28 1.57 -10.82
CA SER A 259 10.94 2.02 -11.16
C SER A 259 10.60 3.37 -10.52
N LEU A 260 10.81 3.49 -9.20
CA LEU A 260 10.60 4.73 -8.47
C LEU A 260 11.58 5.84 -8.91
N ALA A 261 12.85 5.50 -9.13
CA ALA A 261 13.87 6.46 -9.58
C ALA A 261 13.52 7.08 -10.94
N VAL A 262 13.03 6.28 -11.88
CA VAL A 262 12.57 6.75 -13.19
C VAL A 262 11.35 7.66 -13.07
N MET A 263 10.37 7.30 -12.23
CA MET A 263 9.22 8.16 -11.95
C MET A 263 9.62 9.52 -11.37
N GLN A 264 10.58 9.52 -10.43
CA GLN A 264 11.13 10.75 -9.86
C GLN A 264 11.88 11.57 -10.92
N ALA A 265 12.67 10.93 -11.77
CA ALA A 265 13.40 11.58 -12.85
C ALA A 265 12.48 12.22 -13.89
N LEU A 266 11.40 11.53 -14.29
CA LEU A 266 10.35 12.10 -15.15
C LEU A 266 9.76 13.37 -14.54
N ASN A 267 9.58 13.40 -13.22
CA ASN A 267 9.11 14.59 -12.52
C ASN A 267 10.15 15.73 -12.53
N ASP A 268 11.40 15.42 -12.21
CA ASP A 268 12.51 16.39 -12.19
C ASP A 268 12.78 17.04 -13.55
N CYS A 269 12.54 16.29 -14.62
CA CYS A 269 12.68 16.77 -15.98
C CYS A 269 11.44 17.53 -16.47
N GLY A 270 10.37 17.60 -15.67
CA GLY A 270 9.11 18.23 -16.06
C GLY A 270 8.46 17.57 -17.27
N VAL A 271 8.60 16.24 -17.41
CA VAL A 271 7.99 15.51 -18.51
C VAL A 271 6.46 15.59 -18.39
N GLY A 272 5.83 16.01 -19.49
CA GLY A 272 4.38 16.11 -19.61
C GLY A 272 3.72 14.75 -19.90
N GLY A 273 2.40 14.80 -20.13
CA GLY A 273 1.64 13.61 -20.51
C GLY A 273 1.39 12.64 -19.36
N ARG A 274 0.77 11.50 -19.71
CA ARG A 274 0.49 10.41 -18.77
C ARG A 274 1.50 9.27 -18.93
N VAL A 275 1.90 8.67 -17.81
CA VAL A 275 2.81 7.52 -17.77
C VAL A 275 2.02 6.22 -17.79
N TRP A 276 2.31 5.37 -18.77
CA TRP A 276 1.84 4.01 -18.89
C TRP A 276 2.98 3.06 -18.61
N TRP A 277 2.78 2.15 -17.68
CA TRP A 277 3.81 1.23 -17.22
C TRP A 277 3.49 -0.19 -17.62
N VAL A 278 4.42 -0.80 -18.34
CA VAL A 278 4.27 -2.13 -18.91
C VAL A 278 5.07 -3.15 -18.11
N THR A 279 4.42 -4.25 -17.74
CA THR A 279 5.01 -5.41 -17.09
C THR A 279 4.72 -6.69 -17.90
N ARG A 280 5.28 -7.82 -17.47
CA ARG A 280 4.93 -9.15 -18.00
C ARG A 280 4.87 -10.14 -16.85
N GLY A 281 3.78 -10.90 -16.75
CA GLY A 281 3.61 -11.91 -15.69
C GLY A 281 3.40 -11.32 -14.29
N ALA A 282 3.18 -10.02 -14.17
CA ALA A 282 2.93 -9.37 -12.87
C ALA A 282 1.56 -9.71 -12.29
N VAL A 283 0.63 -10.19 -13.14
CA VAL A 283 -0.72 -10.57 -12.73
C VAL A 283 -1.11 -11.91 -13.37
N SER A 284 -1.99 -12.64 -12.69
CA SER A 284 -2.64 -13.84 -13.23
C SER A 284 -4.11 -13.51 -13.43
N VAL A 285 -4.56 -13.55 -14.69
CA VAL A 285 -5.89 -13.11 -15.14
C VAL A 285 -6.84 -14.29 -15.21
N GLY A 286 -6.33 -15.49 -15.54
CA GLY A 286 -7.11 -16.72 -15.65
C GLY A 286 -6.38 -17.95 -15.10
N ARG A 287 -7.12 -19.06 -15.01
CA ARG A 287 -6.61 -20.34 -14.48
C ARG A 287 -5.53 -21.00 -15.36
N SER A 288 -5.41 -20.57 -16.61
CA SER A 288 -4.41 -21.03 -17.57
C SER A 288 -3.08 -20.28 -17.46
N ASP A 289 -3.06 -19.16 -16.76
CA ASP A 289 -1.86 -18.35 -16.61
C ASP A 289 -0.96 -18.98 -15.54
N ALA A 290 0.35 -18.82 -15.71
CA ALA A 290 1.28 -19.12 -14.64
C ALA A 290 0.97 -18.24 -13.40
N PRO A 291 1.36 -18.68 -12.19
CA PRO A 291 1.33 -17.81 -11.02
C PRO A 291 2.08 -16.51 -11.30
N ALA A 292 1.54 -15.38 -10.83
CA ALA A 292 2.16 -14.08 -11.01
C ALA A 292 3.57 -14.06 -10.40
N ASP A 293 4.52 -13.45 -11.11
CA ASP A 293 5.86 -13.19 -10.61
C ASP A 293 5.79 -12.15 -9.47
N PRO A 294 6.21 -12.49 -8.24
CA PRO A 294 6.21 -11.56 -7.12
C PRO A 294 7.03 -10.29 -7.36
N VAL A 295 8.11 -10.34 -8.16
CA VAL A 295 8.97 -9.18 -8.42
C VAL A 295 8.27 -8.19 -9.33
N ALA A 296 7.77 -8.67 -10.48
CA ALA A 296 6.96 -7.86 -11.39
C ALA A 296 5.67 -7.35 -10.71
N ALA A 297 5.03 -8.16 -9.86
CA ALA A 297 3.86 -7.76 -9.08
C ALA A 297 4.16 -6.65 -8.06
N ALA A 298 5.39 -6.54 -7.54
CA ALA A 298 5.77 -5.47 -6.64
C ALA A 298 5.75 -4.10 -7.34
N VAL A 299 6.09 -4.04 -8.63
CA VAL A 299 6.01 -2.81 -9.45
C VAL A 299 4.55 -2.33 -9.57
N TRP A 300 3.58 -3.25 -9.66
CA TRP A 300 2.15 -2.88 -9.60
C TRP A 300 1.75 -2.22 -8.28
N GLY A 301 2.40 -2.61 -7.17
CA GLY A 301 2.24 -1.92 -5.88
C GLY A 301 2.61 -0.45 -5.97
N VAL A 302 3.77 -0.15 -6.57
CA VAL A 302 4.26 1.22 -6.79
C VAL A 302 3.32 1.99 -7.71
N GLY A 303 2.94 1.42 -8.85
CA GLY A 303 2.06 2.08 -9.82
C GLY A 303 0.69 2.46 -9.22
N ARG A 304 0.13 1.61 -8.35
CA ARG A 304 -1.12 1.93 -7.64
C ARG A 304 -0.98 3.10 -6.67
N VAL A 305 0.18 3.26 -6.03
CA VAL A 305 0.45 4.41 -5.16
C VAL A 305 0.70 5.66 -6.00
N ALA A 306 1.47 5.56 -7.08
CA ALA A 306 1.72 6.65 -8.02
C ALA A 306 0.40 7.19 -8.63
N ALA A 307 -0.58 6.33 -8.89
CA ALA A 307 -1.92 6.73 -9.32
C ALA A 307 -2.65 7.64 -8.32
N LEU A 308 -2.39 7.47 -7.02
CA LEU A 308 -2.98 8.26 -5.95
C LEU A 308 -2.21 9.55 -5.68
N GLU A 309 -0.88 9.51 -5.77
CA GLU A 309 -0.02 10.67 -5.53
C GLU A 309 -0.02 11.64 -6.72
N GLU A 310 0.00 11.14 -7.95
CA GLU A 310 0.13 11.92 -9.19
C GLU A 310 -0.99 11.61 -10.22
N PRO A 311 -2.29 11.75 -9.87
CA PRO A 311 -3.41 11.28 -10.69
C PRO A 311 -3.53 11.98 -12.06
N ARG A 312 -2.93 13.17 -12.20
CA ARG A 312 -2.91 13.91 -13.48
C ARG A 312 -1.84 13.41 -14.44
N ARG A 313 -0.77 12.80 -13.91
CA ARG A 313 0.36 12.27 -14.68
C ARG A 313 0.33 10.75 -14.80
N TRP A 314 -0.49 10.08 -14.01
CA TRP A 314 -0.64 8.64 -14.10
C TRP A 314 -1.58 8.23 -15.25
N GLY A 315 -1.12 7.32 -16.11
CA GLY A 315 -1.92 6.68 -17.15
C GLY A 315 -2.49 5.36 -16.67
N GLY A 316 -1.62 4.39 -16.41
CA GLY A 316 -2.05 3.07 -15.97
C GLY A 316 -0.94 2.02 -15.94
N LEU A 317 -1.33 0.82 -15.52
CA LEU A 317 -0.51 -0.40 -15.55
C LEU A 317 -1.05 -1.33 -16.63
N VAL A 318 -0.15 -1.94 -17.40
CA VAL A 318 -0.49 -2.90 -18.47
C VAL A 318 0.40 -4.12 -18.30
N ASP A 319 -0.18 -5.30 -18.11
CA ASP A 319 0.58 -6.56 -18.12
C ASP A 319 0.44 -7.23 -19.49
N LEU A 320 1.58 -7.56 -20.10
CA LEU A 320 1.62 -8.23 -21.40
C LEU A 320 1.61 -9.75 -21.25
N PRO A 321 1.05 -10.47 -22.24
CA PRO A 321 1.25 -11.90 -22.36
C PRO A 321 2.72 -12.23 -22.73
N GLU A 322 3.08 -13.50 -22.61
CA GLU A 322 4.42 -14.00 -22.98
C GLU A 322 4.76 -13.70 -24.44
N VAL A 323 3.79 -13.88 -25.35
CA VAL A 323 3.93 -13.64 -26.79
C VAL A 323 3.26 -12.32 -27.15
N VAL A 324 4.06 -11.35 -27.61
CA VAL A 324 3.60 -10.05 -28.08
C VAL A 324 3.47 -10.08 -29.60
N ASP A 325 2.29 -10.44 -30.09
CA ASP A 325 1.98 -10.44 -31.52
C ASP A 325 1.37 -9.10 -32.00
N ALA A 326 1.14 -8.98 -33.30
CA ALA A 326 0.55 -7.77 -33.90
C ALA A 326 -0.85 -7.42 -33.33
N ARG A 327 -1.59 -8.41 -32.79
CA ARG A 327 -2.90 -8.16 -32.17
C ARG A 327 -2.73 -7.56 -30.78
N VAL A 328 -1.75 -8.04 -30.00
CA VAL A 328 -1.39 -7.46 -28.70
C VAL A 328 -0.92 -6.02 -28.89
N VAL A 329 0.02 -5.78 -29.81
CA VAL A 329 0.54 -4.44 -30.12
C VAL A 329 -0.60 -3.47 -30.45
N ARG A 330 -1.49 -3.87 -31.38
CA ARG A 330 -2.65 -3.04 -31.75
C ARG A 330 -3.55 -2.71 -30.56
N ARG A 331 -3.80 -3.66 -29.66
CA ARG A 331 -4.64 -3.42 -28.49
C ARG A 331 -3.99 -2.48 -27.46
N VAL A 332 -2.67 -2.54 -27.31
CA VAL A 332 -1.94 -1.68 -26.37
C VAL A 332 -1.82 -0.26 -26.90
N CYS A 333 -1.66 -0.09 -28.21
CA CYS A 333 -1.45 1.22 -28.83
C CYS A 333 -2.75 1.98 -29.17
N GLN A 334 -3.92 1.33 -29.05
CA GLN A 334 -5.23 1.92 -29.30
C GLN A 334 -5.66 2.90 -28.22
#